data_AF-A0A953JIY3-F1
#
_entry.id   AF-A0A953JIY3-F1
#
_cell.length_a   1.000
_cell.length_b   1.000
_cell.length_c   1.000
_cell.angle_alpha   90.00
_cell.angle_beta   90.00
_cell.angle_gamma   90.00
#
_symmetry.space_group_name_H-M   'P 1'
#
loop_
_entity.id
_entity.type
_entity.pdbx_description
1 polymer ?
#
loop_
_entity_poly.entity_id
_entity_poly.type
_entity_poly.pdbx_seq_one_letter_code
_entity_poly.pdbx_strand_id
1 'polypeptide(L)'
;MDPWCVVTLASGADVLLGYALRHSRTGGLSWVRSTPIVSLDEEAGRAETESGRRYALGRRIALIDLPRVSEEGFIAYILLIAREEGTIPDNNLDLETAALWLMAQKAARWLHVDPPRRARPELDAWWAEHQEAYLAMRAVWKRGRQGEDG
;
A
#
# COMPACT_ATOMS: atom_id res chain seq x y z
N MET A 1 2.36 -7.46 8.09
CA MET A 1 1.97 -6.07 7.80
C MET A 1 2.28 -5.25 9.04
N ASP A 2 3.01 -4.15 8.93
CA ASP A 2 3.29 -3.26 10.07
C ASP A 2 3.46 -1.82 9.57
N PRO A 3 2.53 -0.90 9.90
CA PRO A 3 1.32 -1.11 10.71
C PRO A 3 0.15 -1.74 9.94
N TRP A 4 -0.92 -2.12 10.66
CA TRP A 4 -2.17 -2.59 10.07
C TRP A 4 -3.39 -2.03 10.82
N CYS A 5 -4.54 -1.95 10.14
CA CYS A 5 -5.82 -1.65 10.77
C CYS A 5 -6.96 -2.47 10.14
N VAL A 6 -8.02 -2.71 10.92
CA VAL A 6 -9.29 -3.26 10.42
C VAL A 6 -10.11 -2.12 9.85
N VAL A 7 -10.75 -2.35 8.71
CA VAL A 7 -11.73 -1.45 8.12
C VAL A 7 -13.00 -2.24 7.85
N THR A 8 -14.13 -1.78 8.38
CA THR A 8 -15.45 -2.32 8.11
C THR A 8 -16.01 -1.69 6.83
N LEU A 9 -16.33 -2.51 5.85
CA LEU A 9 -16.94 -2.09 4.59
C LEU A 9 -18.44 -1.80 4.76
N ALA A 10 -19.07 -1.14 3.80
CA ALA A 10 -20.51 -0.88 3.77
C ALA A 10 -21.34 -2.18 3.74
N SER A 11 -20.76 -3.28 3.26
CA SER A 11 -21.36 -4.62 3.34
C SER A 11 -21.39 -5.21 4.75
N GLY A 12 -20.72 -4.58 5.72
CA GLY A 12 -20.50 -5.09 7.07
C GLY A 12 -19.32 -6.05 7.20
N ALA A 13 -18.63 -6.37 6.09
CA ALA A 13 -17.45 -7.22 6.12
C ALA A 13 -16.23 -6.45 6.63
N ASP A 14 -15.44 -7.08 7.50
CA ASP A 14 -14.17 -6.53 7.96
C ASP A 14 -13.03 -6.94 7.02
N VAL A 15 -12.21 -5.98 6.60
CA VAL A 15 -10.98 -6.22 5.83
C VAL A 15 -9.77 -5.67 6.55
N LEU A 16 -8.60 -6.22 6.25
CA LEU A 16 -7.33 -5.65 6.66
C LEU A 16 -6.89 -4.61 5.65
N LEU A 17 -6.56 -3.42 6.14
CA LEU A 17 -5.65 -2.51 5.47
C LEU A 17 -4.25 -2.72 6.04
N GLY A 18 -3.38 -3.28 5.23
CA GLY A 18 -1.96 -3.44 5.53
C GLY A 18 -1.15 -2.33 4.89
N TYR A 19 -0.27 -1.72 5.67
CA TYR A 19 0.69 -0.75 5.18
C TYR A 19 2.09 -1.13 5.67
N ALA A 20 3.10 -0.97 4.83
CA ALA A 20 4.50 -1.20 5.21
C ALA A 20 5.41 -0.24 4.44
N LEU A 21 6.08 0.65 5.17
CA LEU A 21 7.12 1.54 4.64
C LEU A 21 8.32 0.78 4.06
N ARG A 22 8.62 -0.38 4.66
CA ARG A 22 9.64 -1.32 4.20
C ARG A 22 9.09 -2.73 4.33
N HIS A 23 8.87 -3.37 3.19
CA HIS A 23 8.45 -4.77 3.15
C HIS A 23 9.56 -5.59 2.47
N SER A 24 10.19 -6.49 3.22
CA SER A 24 11.38 -7.25 2.78
C SER A 24 11.17 -7.97 1.45
N ARG A 25 9.98 -8.55 1.25
CA ARG A 25 9.64 -9.28 0.01
C ARG A 25 9.40 -8.38 -1.20
N THR A 26 9.05 -7.10 -0.99
CA THR A 26 8.73 -6.15 -2.07
C THR A 26 9.67 -4.95 -2.07
N GLY A 27 10.84 -5.06 -1.41
CA GLY A 27 11.93 -4.09 -1.43
C GLY A 27 11.59 -2.66 -1.01
N GLY A 28 10.41 -2.40 -0.44
CA GLY A 28 9.94 -1.05 -0.22
C GLY A 28 8.47 -0.95 0.14
N LEU A 29 7.86 0.17 -0.24
CA LEU A 29 6.49 0.54 0.09
C LEU A 29 5.50 -0.52 -0.41
N SER A 30 4.69 -1.04 0.52
CA SER A 30 3.63 -2.00 0.23
C SER A 30 2.35 -1.59 0.93
N TRP A 31 1.25 -1.67 0.20
CA TRP A 31 -0.09 -1.48 0.70
C TRP A 31 -0.97 -2.60 0.18
N VAL A 32 -1.96 -2.99 0.97
CA VAL A 32 -2.86 -4.09 0.63
C VAL A 32 -4.21 -3.87 1.31
N ARG A 33 -5.27 -4.07 0.53
CA ARG A 33 -6.59 -4.40 1.04
C ARG A 33 -6.73 -5.90 0.93
N SER A 34 -7.03 -6.57 2.04
CA SER A 34 -7.31 -8.01 2.01
C SER A 34 -8.72 -8.30 1.50
N THR A 35 -8.99 -9.56 1.16
CA THR A 35 -10.36 -10.09 1.20
C THR A 35 -10.89 -10.06 2.64
N PRO A 36 -12.21 -10.23 2.86
CA PRO A 36 -12.79 -10.24 4.19
C PRO A 36 -12.08 -11.19 5.16
N ILE A 37 -11.98 -10.75 6.41
CA ILE A 37 -11.36 -11.48 7.51
C ILE A 37 -12.31 -12.62 7.93
N VAL A 38 -11.78 -13.84 7.99
CA VAL A 38 -12.52 -15.00 8.53
C VAL A 38 -12.03 -15.40 9.92
N SER A 39 -10.79 -15.03 10.27
CA SER A 39 -10.23 -15.22 11.61
C SER A 39 -9.20 -14.14 11.90
N LEU A 40 -9.25 -13.57 13.10
CA LEU A 40 -8.30 -12.60 13.62
C LEU A 40 -7.89 -13.00 15.03
N ASP A 41 -6.61 -13.29 15.21
CA ASP A 41 -5.97 -13.54 16.49
C ASP A 41 -4.99 -12.39 16.75
N GLU A 42 -5.47 -11.36 17.46
CA GLU A 42 -4.67 -10.18 17.73
C GLU A 42 -3.50 -10.46 18.67
N GLU A 43 -3.68 -11.39 19.62
CA GLU A 43 -2.66 -11.76 20.59
C GLU A 43 -1.49 -12.49 19.91
N ALA A 44 -1.79 -13.44 19.03
CA ALA A 44 -0.78 -14.12 18.24
C ALA A 44 -0.28 -13.30 17.03
N GLY A 45 -0.89 -12.14 16.76
CA GLY A 45 -0.56 -11.29 15.62
C GLY A 45 -0.82 -11.99 14.28
N ARG A 46 -1.99 -12.63 14.12
CA ARG A 46 -2.33 -13.42 12.92
C ARG A 46 -3.73 -13.13 12.42
N ALA A 47 -3.91 -13.20 11.11
CA ALA A 47 -5.22 -13.18 10.49
C ALA A 47 -5.29 -14.13 9.30
N GLU A 48 -6.48 -14.67 9.06
CA GLU A 48 -6.85 -15.42 7.86
C GLU A 48 -8.02 -14.74 7.15
N THR A 49 -8.00 -14.73 5.83
CA THR A 49 -9.01 -14.07 4.99
C THR A 49 -9.68 -15.05 4.03
N GLU A 50 -10.83 -14.69 3.46
CA GLU A 50 -11.63 -15.56 2.57
C GLU A 50 -10.84 -16.16 1.39
N SER A 51 -9.76 -15.51 0.95
CA SER A 51 -8.89 -16.05 -0.08
C SER A 51 -7.96 -17.18 0.41
N GLY A 52 -8.06 -17.60 1.67
CA GLY A 52 -7.13 -18.52 2.35
C GLY A 52 -5.76 -17.90 2.66
N ARG A 53 -5.63 -16.57 2.56
CA ARG A 53 -4.34 -15.91 2.83
C ARG A 53 -4.18 -15.72 4.33
N ARG A 54 -2.98 -16.06 4.82
CA ARG A 54 -2.58 -15.84 6.21
C ARG A 54 -1.60 -14.69 6.31
N TYR A 55 -1.87 -13.77 7.24
CA TYR A 55 -1.04 -12.61 7.48
C TYR A 55 -0.42 -12.67 8.87
N ALA A 56 0.89 -12.40 8.93
CA ALA A 56 1.55 -12.00 10.17
C ALA A 56 1.33 -10.49 10.37
N LEU A 57 0.82 -10.12 11.53
CA LEU A 57 0.42 -8.77 11.90
C LEU A 57 1.46 -8.18 12.87
N GLY A 58 1.92 -6.96 12.60
CA GLY A 58 2.75 -6.18 13.50
C GLY A 58 1.90 -5.23 14.33
N ARG A 59 2.33 -3.97 14.43
CA ARG A 59 1.60 -2.96 15.22
C ARG A 59 0.22 -2.65 14.62
N ARG A 60 -0.82 -2.78 15.45
CA ARG A 60 -2.17 -2.31 15.17
C ARG A 60 -2.24 -0.79 15.32
N ILE A 61 -2.92 -0.12 14.40
CA ILE A 61 -3.30 1.29 14.51
C ILE A 61 -4.80 1.44 14.28
N ALA A 62 -5.40 2.50 14.84
CA ALA A 62 -6.75 2.88 14.47
C ALA A 62 -6.75 3.62 13.12
N LEU A 63 -7.80 3.45 12.33
CA LEU A 63 -7.90 4.11 11.02
C LEU A 63 -7.83 5.65 11.16
N ILE A 64 -8.38 6.21 12.24
CA ILE A 64 -8.33 7.66 12.53
C ILE A 64 -6.91 8.19 12.76
N ASP A 65 -5.97 7.32 13.17
CA ASP A 65 -4.58 7.68 13.40
C ASP A 65 -3.72 7.54 12.14
N LEU A 66 -4.22 6.86 11.10
CA LEU A 66 -3.48 6.61 9.87
C LEU A 66 -2.91 7.87 9.21
N PRO A 67 -3.63 9.01 9.09
CA PRO A 67 -3.07 10.24 8.53
C PRO A 67 -1.89 10.80 9.33
N ARG A 68 -1.87 10.59 10.66
CA ARG A 68 -0.78 11.04 11.54
C ARG A 68 0.43 10.12 11.46
N VAL A 69 0.19 8.82 11.27
CA VAL A 69 1.23 7.79 11.20
C VAL A 69 1.90 7.77 9.83
N SER A 70 1.13 7.91 8.76
CA SER A 70 1.65 7.88 7.39
C SER A 70 0.68 8.51 6.38
N GLU A 71 1.14 9.56 5.70
CA GLU A 71 0.44 10.13 4.56
C GLU A 71 0.25 9.10 3.43
N GLU A 72 1.29 8.33 3.11
CA GLU A 72 1.25 7.29 2.08
C GLU A 72 0.26 6.18 2.42
N GLY A 73 0.22 5.77 3.70
CA GLY A 73 -0.77 4.82 4.20
C GLY A 73 -2.20 5.35 4.08
N PHE A 74 -2.41 6.64 4.39
CA PHE A 74 -3.71 7.28 4.25
C PHE A 74 -4.15 7.42 2.79
N ILE A 75 -3.23 7.78 1.88
CA ILE A 75 -3.52 7.79 0.44
C ILE A 75 -3.84 6.39 -0.07
N ALA A 76 -3.11 5.37 0.39
CA ALA A 76 -3.42 3.98 0.05
C ALA A 76 -4.81 3.57 0.55
N TYR A 77 -5.20 3.96 1.75
CA TYR A 77 -6.57 3.76 2.26
C TYR A 77 -7.62 4.37 1.33
N ILE A 78 -7.44 5.64 0.94
CA ILE A 78 -8.39 6.32 0.06
C ILE A 78 -8.52 5.58 -1.28
N LEU A 79 -7.39 5.21 -1.88
CA LEU A 79 -7.34 4.57 -3.20
C LEU A 79 -7.89 3.15 -3.21
N LEU A 80 -7.69 2.38 -2.12
CA LEU A 80 -8.06 0.97 -2.06
C LEU A 80 -9.44 0.70 -1.45
N ILE A 81 -9.93 1.61 -0.59
CA ILE A 81 -11.14 1.39 0.19
C ILE A 81 -12.09 2.58 0.05
N ALA A 82 -11.73 3.76 0.54
CA ALA A 82 -12.69 4.86 0.66
C ALA A 82 -13.35 5.26 -0.67
N ARG A 83 -12.58 5.19 -1.78
CA ARG A 83 -13.09 5.43 -3.13
C ARG A 83 -14.14 4.40 -3.55
N GLU A 84 -13.90 3.12 -3.31
CA GLU A 84 -14.84 2.06 -3.69
C GLU A 84 -16.10 2.10 -2.83
N GLU A 85 -15.95 2.46 -1.56
CA GLU A 85 -17.06 2.57 -0.60
C GLU A 85 -17.86 3.88 -0.73
N GLY A 86 -17.44 4.81 -1.60
CA GLY A 86 -18.07 6.12 -1.72
C GLY A 86 -17.93 6.99 -0.45
N THR A 87 -16.96 6.68 0.40
CA THR A 87 -16.69 7.36 1.69
C THR A 87 -15.45 8.25 1.60
N ILE A 88 -15.07 8.66 0.39
CA ILE A 88 -14.00 9.64 0.20
C ILE A 88 -14.38 10.86 1.04
N PRO A 89 -13.52 11.31 1.96
CA PRO A 89 -13.73 12.60 2.61
C PRO A 89 -13.95 13.67 1.53
N ASP A 90 -14.64 14.77 1.82
CA ASP A 90 -14.74 15.96 0.94
C ASP A 90 -13.37 16.67 0.80
N ASN A 91 -12.30 15.92 0.55
CA ASN A 91 -11.03 16.43 0.15
C ASN A 91 -11.05 16.49 -1.38
N ASN A 92 -10.79 17.66 -1.96
CA ASN A 92 -10.51 17.85 -3.38
C ASN A 92 -9.18 17.15 -3.78
N LEU A 93 -9.02 15.90 -3.38
CA LEU A 93 -7.84 15.09 -3.61
C LEU A 93 -7.91 14.59 -5.05
N ASP A 94 -7.01 15.10 -5.87
CA ASP A 94 -6.75 14.54 -7.19
C ASP A 94 -6.22 13.10 -7.02
N LEU A 95 -7.11 12.14 -7.22
CA LEU A 95 -6.84 10.71 -7.05
C LEU A 95 -5.81 10.19 -8.06
N GLU A 96 -5.75 10.79 -9.26
CA GLU A 96 -4.76 10.41 -10.26
C GLU A 96 -3.36 10.83 -9.80
N THR A 97 -3.21 12.08 -9.38
CA THR A 97 -1.96 12.59 -8.82
C THR A 97 -1.57 11.86 -7.55
N ALA A 98 -2.52 11.50 -6.68
CA ALA A 98 -2.26 10.74 -5.46
C ALA A 98 -1.75 9.32 -5.76
N ALA A 99 -2.36 8.63 -6.74
CA ALA A 99 -1.92 7.30 -7.17
C ALA A 99 -0.52 7.35 -7.81
N LEU A 100 -0.28 8.32 -8.69
CA LEU A 100 1.00 8.52 -9.34
C LEU A 100 2.11 8.81 -8.32
N TRP A 101 1.81 9.67 -7.34
CA TRP A 101 2.73 9.97 -6.25
C TRP A 101 3.05 8.74 -5.41
N LEU A 102 2.04 7.95 -5.00
CA LEU A 102 2.27 6.73 -4.22
C LEU A 102 3.15 5.72 -4.98
N MET A 103 2.97 5.62 -6.30
CA MET A 103 3.82 4.80 -7.16
C MET A 103 5.25 5.35 -7.25
N ALA A 104 5.44 6.66 -7.32
CA ALA A 104 6.75 7.29 -7.30
C ALA A 104 7.46 7.07 -5.96
N GLN A 105 6.75 7.21 -4.84
CA GLN A 105 7.26 6.89 -3.50
C GLN A 105 7.78 5.45 -3.39
N LYS A 106 7.08 4.51 -4.04
CA LYS A 106 7.50 3.11 -4.12
C LYS A 106 8.73 2.94 -5.00
N ALA A 107 8.74 3.55 -6.18
CA ALA A 107 9.84 3.46 -7.13
C ALA A 107 11.13 4.08 -6.59
N ALA A 108 11.04 5.26 -5.96
CA ALA A 108 12.16 5.94 -5.32
C ALA A 108 12.86 5.07 -4.28
N ARG A 109 12.09 4.39 -3.42
CA ARG A 109 12.65 3.45 -2.42
C ARG A 109 13.38 2.27 -3.06
N TRP A 110 12.86 1.74 -4.15
CA TRP A 110 13.50 0.66 -4.89
C TRP A 110 14.79 1.09 -5.58
N LEU A 111 14.80 2.31 -6.12
CA LEU A 111 15.95 2.89 -6.80
C LEU A 111 16.95 3.53 -5.82
N HIS A 112 16.61 3.61 -4.54
CA HIS A 112 17.39 4.30 -3.50
C HIS A 112 17.67 5.77 -3.84
N VAL A 113 16.68 6.46 -4.41
CA VAL A 113 16.72 7.90 -4.73
C VAL A 113 15.70 8.69 -3.91
N ASP A 114 15.83 10.01 -3.91
CA ASP A 114 14.86 10.88 -3.25
C ASP A 114 13.50 10.85 -3.97
N PRO A 115 12.40 10.75 -3.22
CA PRO A 115 11.08 10.73 -3.82
C PRO A 115 10.58 12.15 -4.15
N PRO A 116 9.70 12.29 -5.16
CA PRO A 116 9.13 13.58 -5.53
C PRO A 116 8.06 14.05 -4.54
N ARG A 117 7.77 15.36 -4.52
CA ARG A 117 6.60 15.90 -3.82
C ARG A 117 5.32 15.53 -4.56
N ARG A 118 4.17 15.65 -3.88
CA ARG A 118 2.85 15.45 -4.49
C ARG A 118 2.40 16.69 -5.26
N ALA A 119 3.13 17.03 -6.31
CA ALA A 119 2.80 18.09 -7.25
C ALA A 119 2.97 17.55 -8.68
N ARG A 120 1.97 17.74 -9.55
CA ARG A 120 1.96 17.09 -10.86
C ARG A 120 3.19 17.37 -11.72
N PRO A 121 3.68 18.62 -11.85
CA PRO A 121 4.89 18.89 -12.61
C PRO A 121 6.15 18.20 -12.04
N GLU A 122 6.26 18.11 -10.70
CA GLU A 122 7.39 17.42 -10.06
C GLU A 122 7.32 15.90 -10.27
N LEU A 123 6.12 15.33 -10.25
CA LEU A 123 5.89 13.92 -10.53
C LEU A 123 6.24 13.56 -11.97
N ASP A 124 5.78 14.37 -12.93
CA ASP A 124 6.02 14.14 -14.35
C ASP A 124 7.53 14.19 -14.66
N ALA A 125 8.24 15.20 -14.11
CA ALA A 125 9.69 15.31 -14.26
C ALA A 125 10.44 14.12 -13.61
N TRP A 126 10.05 13.73 -12.39
CA TRP A 126 10.67 12.60 -11.70
C TRP A 126 10.48 11.29 -12.46
N TRP A 127 9.28 11.04 -12.99
CA TRP A 127 9.01 9.84 -13.79
C TRP A 127 9.77 9.85 -15.11
N ALA A 128 9.88 10.98 -15.80
CA ALA A 128 10.67 11.08 -17.02
C ALA A 128 12.13 10.66 -16.80
N GLU A 129 12.71 10.97 -15.63
CA GLU A 129 14.07 10.60 -15.27
C GLU A 129 14.22 9.13 -14.80
N HIS A 130 13.26 8.61 -14.03
CA HIS A 130 13.42 7.36 -13.28
C HIS A 130 12.61 6.16 -13.80
N GLN A 131 11.66 6.38 -14.73
CA GLN A 131 10.73 5.34 -15.18
C GLN A 131 11.44 4.13 -15.77
N GLU A 132 12.43 4.35 -16.63
CA GLU A 132 13.14 3.26 -17.31
C GLU A 132 13.89 2.37 -16.31
N ALA A 133 14.64 2.97 -15.39
CA ALA A 133 15.35 2.27 -14.33
C ALA A 133 14.39 1.46 -13.45
N TYR A 134 13.25 2.04 -13.07
CA TYR A 134 12.24 1.33 -12.28
C TYR A 134 11.64 0.14 -13.03
N LEU A 135 11.32 0.29 -14.31
CA LEU A 135 10.77 -0.79 -15.14
C LEU A 135 11.79 -1.93 -15.35
N ALA A 136 13.06 -1.59 -15.60
CA ALA A 136 14.14 -2.56 -15.72
C ALA A 136 14.31 -3.39 -14.44
N MET A 137 14.36 -2.71 -13.28
CA MET A 137 14.42 -3.36 -11.97
C MET A 137 13.21 -4.29 -11.76
N ARG A 138 11.99 -3.82 -12.04
CA ARG A 138 10.78 -4.64 -11.89
C ARG A 138 10.79 -5.88 -12.77
N ALA A 139 11.32 -5.79 -13.98
CA ALA A 139 11.43 -6.93 -14.89
C ALA A 139 12.40 -7.99 -14.35
N VAL A 140 13.54 -7.57 -13.78
CA VAL A 140 14.50 -8.47 -13.12
C VAL A 140 13.87 -9.15 -11.92
N TRP A 141 13.21 -8.37 -11.03
CA TRP A 141 12.57 -8.91 -9.83
C TRP A 141 11.46 -9.93 -10.15
N LYS A 142 10.65 -9.68 -11.18
CA LYS A 142 9.62 -10.62 -11.65
C LYS A 142 10.23 -11.95 -12.13
N ARG A 143 11.33 -11.90 -12.87
CA ARG A 143 12.03 -13.10 -13.38
C ARG A 143 12.67 -13.90 -12.24
N GLY A 144 13.29 -13.23 -11.27
CA GLY A 144 13.89 -13.89 -10.10
C GLY A 144 12.87 -14.71 -9.29
N ARG A 145 11.64 -14.20 -9.14
CA ARG A 145 10.58 -14.92 -8.41
C ARG A 145 9.97 -16.10 -9.15
N GLN A 146 9.98 -16.11 -10.48
CA GLN A 146 9.51 -17.28 -11.26
C GLN A 146 10.47 -18.46 -11.19
N GLY A 147 11.72 -18.25 -10.76
CA GLY A 147 12.73 -19.31 -10.59
C GLY A 147 12.78 -19.93 -9.19
N GLU A 148 12.09 -19.35 -8.19
CA GLU A 148 12.08 -19.86 -6.80
C GLU A 148 10.83 -20.69 -6.46
N ASP A 149 9.84 -20.74 -7.36
CA ASP A 149 8.61 -21.55 -7.23
C ASP A 149 8.68 -22.85 -8.10
N GLY A 150 9.89 -23.29 -8.49
CA GLY A 150 10.16 -24.49 -9.29
C GLY A 150 10.76 -25.64 -8.50
#